data_AF-A0ABD1D7H8-F1
#
_entry.id   AF-A0ABD1D7H8-F1
#
_cell.length_a   1.000
_cell.length_b   1.000
_cell.length_c   1.000
_cell.angle_alpha   90.00
_cell.angle_beta   90.00
_cell.angle_gamma   90.00
#
_symmetry.space_group_name_H-M   'P 1'
#
loop_
_entity.id
_entity.type
_entity.pdbx_description
1 polymer ?
#
loop_
_entity_poly.entity_id
_entity_poly.type
_entity_poly.pdbx_seq_one_letter_code
_entity_poly.pdbx_strand_id
1 'polypeptide(L)'
;MKLIVALLVTFAVACSAEYSKKQIQEALKYGKQCMQELSIPMDDNVIERIMYNKEPTRKDMRFMYCSLGKFNMLDANDNIVVDKLVDFMVDRYDEQLVRPVVAKCAKQDDPFVYERLWKFYQCFFAEKSFEL
;
A
#
# COMPACT_ATOMS: atom_id res chain seq x y z
N MET A 1 47.36 15.80 -24.69
CA MET A 1 46.15 15.38 -25.46
C MET A 1 46.14 13.86 -25.46
N LYS A 2 45.14 13.12 -24.99
CA LYS A 2 43.70 13.36 -24.85
C LYS A 2 43.13 12.28 -23.90
N LEU A 3 42.09 12.67 -23.16
CA LEU A 3 40.98 11.86 -22.63
C LEU A 3 41.28 10.85 -21.52
N ILE A 4 41.31 11.35 -20.29
CA ILE A 4 40.87 10.60 -19.11
C ILE A 4 39.34 10.57 -19.19
N VAL A 5 38.78 9.44 -19.64
CA VAL A 5 37.33 9.20 -19.59
C VAL A 5 37.01 8.78 -18.15
N ALA A 6 36.63 9.75 -17.33
CA ALA A 6 36.06 9.48 -16.02
C ALA A 6 34.66 8.89 -16.22
N LEU A 7 34.54 7.57 -16.11
CA LEU A 7 33.26 6.88 -15.96
C LEU A 7 32.64 7.33 -14.64
N LEU A 8 31.74 8.32 -14.71
CA LEU A 8 30.79 8.63 -13.66
C LEU A 8 29.79 7.47 -13.59
N VAL A 9 30.15 6.41 -12.87
CA VAL A 9 29.18 5.42 -12.40
C VAL A 9 28.37 6.10 -11.31
N THR A 10 27.30 6.77 -11.72
CA THR A 10 26.24 7.20 -10.79
C THR A 10 25.60 5.93 -10.26
N PHE A 11 26.04 5.48 -9.08
CA PHE A 11 25.27 4.60 -8.22
C PHE A 11 24.00 5.36 -7.82
N ALA A 12 22.97 5.27 -8.67
CA ALA A 12 21.61 5.46 -8.21
C ALA A 12 21.33 4.31 -7.26
N VAL A 13 21.70 4.49 -5.99
CA VAL A 13 21.20 3.64 -4.91
C VAL A 13 19.69 3.78 -5.00
N ALA A 14 19.02 2.73 -5.45
CA ALA A 14 17.58 2.62 -5.35
C ALA A 14 17.28 2.63 -3.85
N CYS A 15 17.11 3.83 -3.28
CA CYS A 15 16.59 3.99 -1.94
C CYS A 15 15.14 3.50 -2.01
N SER A 16 14.92 2.24 -1.65
CA SER A 16 13.58 1.80 -1.29
C SER A 16 13.14 2.70 -0.14
N ALA A 17 12.09 3.47 -0.37
CA ALA A 17 11.50 4.27 0.68
C ALA A 17 10.71 3.30 1.56
N GLU A 18 11.33 2.80 2.62
CA GLU A 18 10.61 2.03 3.63
C GLU A 18 9.55 2.92 4.29
N TYR A 19 8.41 2.35 4.64
CA TYR A 19 7.40 2.99 5.48
C TYR A 19 8.04 3.61 6.73
N SER A 20 7.47 4.73 7.21
CA SER A 20 7.97 5.41 8.39
C SER A 20 7.73 4.55 9.62
N LYS A 21 8.50 4.81 10.68
CA LYS A 21 8.25 4.18 11.99
C LYS A 21 6.80 4.39 12.45
N LYS A 22 6.21 5.55 12.16
CA LYS A 22 4.83 5.86 12.51
C LYS A 22 3.85 4.99 11.71
N GLN A 23 4.00 4.96 10.38
CA GLN A 23 3.18 4.12 9.51
C GLN A 23 3.26 2.64 9.90
N ILE A 24 4.47 2.13 10.17
CA ILE A 24 4.68 0.75 10.61
C ILE A 24 4.00 0.51 11.95
N GLN A 25 4.17 1.39 12.94
CA GLN A 25 3.55 1.23 14.25
C GLN A 25 2.02 1.24 14.18
N GLU A 26 1.43 2.14 13.39
CA GLU A 26 -0.02 2.24 13.19
C GLU A 26 -0.55 1.03 12.42
N ALA A 27 0.12 0.62 11.33
CA ALA A 27 -0.22 -0.56 10.55
C ALA A 27 -0.12 -1.85 11.38
N LEU A 28 0.90 -1.98 12.23
CA LEU A 28 1.01 -3.10 13.16
C LEU A 28 -0.08 -3.07 14.24
N LYS A 29 -0.43 -1.89 14.77
CA LYS A 29 -1.48 -1.76 15.78
C LYS A 29 -2.84 -2.18 15.21
N TYR A 30 -3.28 -1.55 14.13
CA TYR A 30 -4.59 -1.86 13.53
C TYR A 30 -4.58 -3.21 12.81
N GLY A 31 -3.46 -3.61 12.21
CA GLY A 31 -3.28 -4.94 11.64
C GLY A 31 -3.48 -6.04 12.68
N LYS A 32 -2.83 -5.95 13.84
CA LYS A 32 -3.03 -6.93 14.94
C LYS A 32 -4.48 -6.98 15.41
N GLN A 33 -5.16 -5.84 15.52
CA GLN A 33 -6.58 -5.81 15.86
C GLN A 33 -7.44 -6.52 14.80
N CYS A 34 -7.18 -6.27 13.52
CA CYS A 34 -7.88 -6.94 12.42
C CYS A 34 -7.60 -8.44 12.35
N MET A 35 -6.38 -8.88 12.66
CA MET A 35 -6.07 -10.30 12.76
C MET A 35 -6.91 -10.96 13.87
N GLN A 36 -7.02 -10.32 15.04
CA GLN A 36 -7.85 -10.80 16.13
C GLN A 36 -9.34 -10.86 15.75
N GLU A 37 -9.89 -9.77 15.21
CA GLU A 37 -11.30 -9.67 14.81
C GLU A 37 -11.68 -10.69 13.74
N LEU A 38 -10.77 -10.99 12.81
CA LEU A 38 -10.97 -11.94 11.73
C LEU A 38 -10.52 -13.37 12.07
N SER A 39 -10.04 -13.60 13.29
CA SER A 39 -9.48 -14.89 13.73
C SER A 39 -8.34 -15.40 12.82
N ILE A 40 -7.53 -14.48 12.29
CA ILE A 40 -6.29 -14.81 11.59
C ILE A 40 -5.23 -15.13 12.65
N PRO A 41 -4.49 -16.24 12.55
CA PRO A 41 -3.41 -16.58 13.49
C PRO A 41 -2.40 -15.45 13.61
N MET A 42 -1.99 -15.09 14.84
CA MET A 42 -1.08 -13.96 15.08
C MET A 42 0.33 -14.15 14.51
N ASP A 43 0.69 -15.38 14.16
CA ASP A 43 1.92 -15.77 13.47
C ASP A 43 1.78 -15.80 11.93
N ASP A 44 0.58 -15.54 11.38
CA ASP A 44 0.38 -15.36 9.94
C ASP A 44 1.03 -14.05 9.45
N ASN A 45 1.60 -14.07 8.24
CA ASN A 45 2.29 -12.92 7.66
C ASN A 45 1.38 -12.00 6.80
N VAL A 46 0.05 -12.02 7.00
CA VAL A 46 -0.92 -11.22 6.21
C VAL A 46 -0.58 -9.73 6.13
N ILE A 47 -0.05 -9.15 7.21
CA ILE A 47 0.38 -7.75 7.25
C ILE A 47 1.48 -7.51 6.20
N GLU A 48 2.49 -8.38 6.18
CA GLU A 48 3.61 -8.31 5.25
C GLU A 48 3.17 -8.59 3.81
N ARG A 49 2.33 -9.62 3.60
CA ARG A 49 1.77 -9.96 2.27
C ARG A 49 1.07 -8.76 1.65
N ILE A 50 0.23 -8.07 2.44
CA ILE A 50 -0.52 -6.89 1.98
C ILE A 50 0.38 -5.66 1.82
N MET A 51 1.21 -5.32 2.80
CA MET A 51 2.01 -4.08 2.75
C MET A 51 3.06 -4.08 1.64
N TYR A 52 3.64 -5.23 1.33
CA TYR A 52 4.78 -5.37 0.42
C TYR A 52 4.49 -6.21 -0.83
N ASN A 53 3.22 -6.59 -1.06
CA ASN A 53 2.82 -7.44 -2.20
C ASN A 53 3.60 -8.76 -2.29
N LYS A 54 3.84 -9.39 -1.13
CA LYS A 54 4.47 -10.71 -1.03
C LYS A 54 3.41 -11.80 -1.16
N GLU A 55 2.97 -12.03 -2.39
CA GLU A 55 1.97 -13.05 -2.76
C GLU A 55 0.63 -12.93 -2.01
N PRO A 56 -0.02 -11.75 -2.02
CA PRO A 56 -1.32 -11.57 -1.40
C PRO A 56 -2.39 -12.36 -2.16
N THR A 57 -3.39 -12.83 -1.44
CA THR A 57 -4.51 -13.59 -1.98
C THR A 57 -5.80 -12.78 -1.90
N ARG A 58 -6.82 -13.18 -2.66
CA ARG A 58 -8.18 -12.61 -2.54
C ARG A 58 -8.74 -12.70 -1.12
N LYS A 59 -8.35 -13.71 -0.34
CA LYS A 59 -8.80 -13.87 1.05
C LYS A 59 -8.24 -12.79 1.97
N ASP A 60 -7.06 -12.26 1.66
CA ASP A 60 -6.41 -11.20 2.42
C ASP A 60 -7.16 -9.85 2.30
N MET A 61 -8.10 -9.72 1.34
CA MET A 61 -8.93 -8.51 1.20
C MET A 61 -9.86 -8.29 2.39
N ARG A 62 -10.18 -9.34 3.17
CA ARG A 62 -10.88 -9.16 4.45
C ARG A 62 -10.02 -8.41 5.46
N PHE A 63 -8.74 -8.75 5.53
CA PHE A 63 -7.77 -8.05 6.37
C PHE A 63 -7.55 -6.60 5.89
N MET A 64 -7.42 -6.40 4.57
CA MET A 64 -7.29 -5.07 3.99
C MET A 64 -8.53 -4.21 4.27
N TYR A 65 -9.74 -4.76 4.08
CA TYR A 65 -11.01 -4.09 4.38
C TYR A 65 -11.05 -3.61 5.83
N CYS A 66 -10.79 -4.52 6.78
CA CYS A 66 -10.74 -4.17 8.20
C CYS A 66 -9.72 -3.07 8.48
N SER A 67 -8.50 -3.19 7.93
CA SER A 67 -7.42 -2.25 8.17
C SER A 67 -7.77 -0.85 7.65
N LEU A 68 -8.24 -0.75 6.40
CA LEU A 68 -8.70 0.53 5.82
C LEU A 68 -9.85 1.14 6.65
N GLY A 69 -10.76 0.30 7.16
CA GLY A 69 -11.81 0.71 8.08
C GLY A 69 -11.28 1.34 9.37
N LYS A 70 -10.27 0.73 10.03
CA LYS A 70 -9.65 1.29 11.25
C LYS A 70 -8.98 2.64 11.02
N PHE A 71 -8.43 2.85 9.82
CA PHE A 71 -7.87 4.13 9.42
C PHE A 71 -8.91 5.13 8.89
N ASN A 72 -10.20 4.77 8.88
CA ASN A 72 -11.30 5.56 8.30
C ASN A 72 -11.08 5.90 6.82
N MET A 73 -10.38 5.04 6.07
CA MET A 73 -10.06 5.21 4.65
C MET A 73 -11.15 4.66 3.72
N LEU A 74 -12.26 4.17 4.27
CA LEU A 74 -13.45 3.79 3.53
C LEU A 74 -14.59 4.76 3.84
N ASP A 75 -15.39 5.10 2.84
CA ASP A 75 -16.63 5.85 3.01
C ASP A 75 -17.79 4.92 3.45
N ALA A 76 -19.00 5.48 3.61
CA ALA A 76 -20.18 4.73 4.03
C ALA A 76 -20.64 3.65 3.02
N ASN A 77 -20.11 3.67 1.80
CA ASN A 77 -20.39 2.71 0.73
C ASN A 77 -19.19 1.77 0.48
N ASP A 78 -18.24 1.73 1.40
CA ASP A 78 -16.99 0.97 1.31
C ASP A 78 -16.13 1.35 0.09
N ASN A 79 -16.18 2.62 -0.35
CA ASN A 79 -15.25 3.14 -1.35
C ASN A 79 -14.03 3.75 -0.68
N ILE A 80 -12.87 3.63 -1.33
CA ILE A 80 -11.63 4.21 -0.84
C ILE A 80 -11.72 5.73 -0.89
N VAL A 81 -11.53 6.36 0.27
CA VAL A 81 -11.38 7.80 0.42
C VAL A 81 -9.95 8.16 0.01
N VAL A 82 -9.78 8.55 -1.26
CA VAL A 82 -8.48 8.82 -1.90
C VAL A 82 -7.59 9.71 -1.03
N ASP A 83 -8.11 10.84 -0.54
CA ASP A 83 -7.32 11.80 0.23
C ASP A 83 -6.72 11.18 1.50
N LYS A 84 -7.50 10.39 2.24
CA LYS A 84 -7.01 9.75 3.48
C LYS A 84 -5.95 8.69 3.21
N LEU A 85 -6.10 7.92 2.13
CA LEU A 85 -5.10 6.93 1.76
C LEU A 85 -3.82 7.62 1.25
N VAL A 86 -3.94 8.71 0.49
CA VAL A 86 -2.79 9.53 0.07
C VAL A 86 -2.09 10.10 1.29
N ASP A 87 -2.81 10.74 2.22
CA ASP A 87 -2.25 11.32 3.45
C ASP A 87 -1.43 10.31 4.26
N PHE A 88 -1.89 9.06 4.32
CA PHE A 88 -1.14 7.99 4.96
C PHE A 88 0.17 7.70 4.22
N MET A 89 0.14 7.59 2.90
CA MET A 89 1.32 7.23 2.09
C MET A 89 2.36 8.37 2.02
N VAL A 90 1.93 9.62 1.96
CA VAL A 90 2.83 10.76 1.74
C VAL A 90 3.74 11.12 2.93
N ASP A 91 3.58 10.42 4.05
CA ASP A 91 4.57 10.45 5.14
C ASP A 91 5.97 9.98 4.68
N ARG A 92 6.04 9.20 3.58
CA ARG A 92 7.31 8.70 3.01
C ARG A 92 7.43 8.79 1.52
N TYR A 93 6.32 8.82 0.80
CA TYR A 93 6.30 8.80 -0.66
C TYR A 93 5.90 10.17 -1.21
N ASP A 94 6.40 10.52 -2.38
CA ASP A 94 6.05 11.79 -3.02
C ASP A 94 4.56 11.78 -3.42
N GLU A 95 3.80 12.76 -2.95
CA GLU A 95 2.38 12.92 -3.28
C GLU A 95 2.14 12.94 -4.79
N GLN A 96 3.04 13.54 -5.57
CA GLN A 96 2.94 13.61 -7.03
C GLN A 96 3.02 12.21 -7.68
N LEU A 97 3.63 11.24 -7.01
CA LEU A 97 3.69 9.85 -7.45
C LEU A 97 2.54 9.01 -6.88
N VAL A 98 2.15 9.25 -5.63
CA VAL A 98 1.10 8.48 -4.93
C VAL A 98 -0.30 8.83 -5.44
N ARG A 99 -0.65 10.11 -5.45
CA ARG A 99 -2.03 10.56 -5.67
C ARG A 99 -2.60 10.11 -7.02
N PRO A 100 -1.88 10.21 -8.16
CA PRO A 100 -2.41 9.76 -9.44
C PRO A 100 -2.73 8.27 -9.45
N VAL A 101 -1.86 7.45 -8.84
CA VAL A 101 -2.03 6.00 -8.76
C VAL A 101 -3.22 5.64 -7.89
N VAL A 102 -3.32 6.21 -6.68
CA VAL A 102 -4.46 5.98 -5.78
C VAL A 102 -5.77 6.44 -6.42
N ALA A 103 -5.81 7.63 -7.01
CA ALA A 103 -7.02 8.18 -7.64
C ALA A 103 -7.46 7.38 -8.89
N LYS A 104 -6.50 6.88 -9.68
CA LYS A 104 -6.78 5.98 -10.81
C LYS A 104 -7.33 4.65 -10.30
N CYS A 105 -6.63 4.04 -9.35
CA CYS A 105 -6.95 2.70 -8.89
C CYS A 105 -8.16 2.63 -7.97
N ALA A 106 -8.55 3.71 -7.28
CA ALA A 106 -9.76 3.73 -6.45
C ALA A 106 -11.08 3.66 -7.25
N LYS A 107 -11.04 3.95 -8.56
CA LYS A 107 -12.19 3.90 -9.47
C LYS A 107 -12.50 2.46 -9.94
N GLN A 108 -12.54 1.51 -9.02
CA GLN A 108 -12.94 0.14 -9.34
C GLN A 108 -14.45 0.01 -9.27
N ASP A 109 -15.03 -0.47 -10.37
CA ASP A 109 -16.44 -0.84 -10.41
C ASP A 109 -16.57 -2.34 -10.14
N ASP A 110 -17.09 -2.66 -8.95
CA ASP A 110 -17.51 -4.00 -8.58
C ASP A 110 -18.55 -3.92 -7.45
N PRO A 111 -19.68 -4.65 -7.55
CA PRO A 111 -20.70 -4.67 -6.51
C PRO A 111 -20.23 -5.34 -5.21
N PHE A 112 -19.21 -6.19 -5.26
CA PHE A 112 -18.66 -6.86 -4.09
C PHE A 112 -17.43 -6.14 -3.58
N VAL A 113 -17.48 -5.65 -2.33
CA VAL A 113 -16.40 -4.86 -1.72
C VAL A 113 -15.04 -5.56 -1.77
N TYR A 114 -14.97 -6.87 -1.51
CA TYR A 114 -13.69 -7.59 -1.53
C TYR A 114 -13.10 -7.73 -2.93
N GLU A 115 -13.95 -7.85 -3.95
CA GLU A 115 -13.52 -7.86 -5.34
C GLU A 115 -13.07 -6.47 -5.80
N ARG A 116 -13.78 -5.42 -5.36
CA ARG A 116 -13.39 -4.04 -5.57
C ARG A 116 -12.02 -3.73 -4.96
N LEU A 117 -11.79 -4.16 -3.72
CA LEU A 117 -10.49 -4.02 -3.04
C LEU A 117 -9.39 -4.84 -3.70
N TRP A 118 -9.70 -6.06 -4.16
CA TRP A 118 -8.74 -6.88 -4.90
C TRP A 118 -8.29 -6.18 -6.18
N LYS A 119 -9.24 -5.67 -6.97
CA LYS A 119 -8.95 -4.90 -8.18
C LYS A 119 -8.14 -3.63 -7.88
N PHE A 120 -8.50 -2.91 -6.81
CA PHE A 120 -7.76 -1.73 -6.36
C PHE A 120 -6.31 -2.09 -6.05
N TYR A 121 -6.12 -3.16 -5.28
CA TYR A 121 -4.81 -3.63 -4.84
C TYR A 121 -3.93 -4.01 -6.04
N GLN A 122 -4.48 -4.83 -6.96
CA GLN A 122 -3.77 -5.22 -8.18
C GLN A 122 -3.40 -4.00 -9.05
N CYS A 123 -4.34 -3.07 -9.23
CA CYS A 123 -4.09 -1.83 -9.97
C CYS A 123 -2.96 -1.03 -9.30
N PHE A 124 -3.03 -0.82 -7.98
CA PHE A 124 -2.05 0.00 -7.26
C PHE A 124 -0.62 -0.55 -7.42
N PHE A 125 -0.42 -1.85 -7.22
CA PHE A 125 0.90 -2.45 -7.34
C PHE A 125 1.40 -2.58 -8.78
N ALA A 126 0.50 -2.63 -9.78
CA ALA A 126 0.88 -2.60 -11.18
C ALA A 126 1.27 -1.20 -11.67
N GLU A 127 0.69 -0.15 -11.08
CA GLU A 127 0.82 1.24 -11.55
C GLU A 127 1.78 2.08 -10.71
N LYS A 128 2.11 1.68 -9.48
CA LYS A 128 3.06 2.42 -8.64
C LYS A 128 4.43 2.50 -9.32
N SER A 129 5.04 3.68 -9.30
CA SER A 129 6.40 3.92 -9.79
C SER A 129 7.42 4.10 -8.66
N PHE A 130 7.02 3.78 -7.43
CA PHE A 130 7.85 3.89 -6.23
C PHE A 130 7.95 2.52 -5.54
N GLU A 131 9.09 2.26 -4.91
CA GLU A 131 9.35 1.02 -4.18
C GLU A 131 8.81 1.10 -2.75
N LEU A 132 8.23 0.00 -2.28
CA LEU A 132 7.65 -0.18 -0.95
C LEU A 132 8.53 -1.10 -0.10
#